data_AF-U2E7G8-F1
#
_entry.id   AF-U2E7G8-F1
#
_cell.length_a   1.000
_cell.length_b   1.000
_cell.length_c   1.000
_cell.angle_alpha   90.00
_cell.angle_beta   90.00
_cell.angle_gamma   90.00
#
_symmetry.space_group_name_H-M   'P 1'
#
loop_
_entity.id
_entity.type
_entity.pdbx_description
1 polymer ?
#
loop_
_entity_poly.entity_id
_entity_poly.type
_entity_poly.pdbx_seq_one_letter_code
_entity_poly.pdbx_strand_id
1 'polypeptide(L)'
;MKKIKFVTIFFVCFMIVGYGFIEISSGLPDFIKNRSWVKVSFKEDPFDLKFDIGNYIIYINSDAFRNISDNTIGKIKNTVDNSILHDFIKGEIRNP
;
A
#
# COMPACT_ATOMS: atom_id res chain seq x y z
N MET A 1 -0.30 4.32 -23.21
CA MET A 1 -0.77 3.03 -22.64
C MET A 1 0.35 2.04 -22.32
N LYS A 2 1.31 1.74 -23.23
CA LYS A 2 2.40 0.76 -22.95
C LYS A 2 3.28 1.12 -21.73
N LYS A 3 3.61 2.40 -21.54
CA LYS A 3 4.39 2.89 -20.38
C LYS A 3 3.68 2.62 -19.04
N ILE A 4 2.37 2.83 -18.98
CA ILE A 4 1.57 2.60 -17.75
C ILE A 4 1.60 1.11 -17.38
N LYS A 5 1.40 0.21 -18.36
CA LYS A 5 1.48 -1.24 -18.12
C LYS A 5 2.84 -1.67 -17.57
N PHE A 6 3.93 -1.13 -18.12
CA PHE A 6 5.27 -1.41 -17.63
C PHE A 6 5.47 -0.92 -16.19
N VAL A 7 5.03 0.31 -15.88
CA VAL A 7 5.09 0.86 -14.52
C VAL A 7 4.30 -0.01 -13.54
N THR A 8 3.10 -0.46 -13.91
CA THR A 8 2.30 -1.35 -13.07
C THR A 8 2.99 -2.68 -12.79
N ILE A 9 3.55 -3.33 -13.82
CA ILE A 9 4.27 -4.61 -13.65
C ILE A 9 5.50 -4.40 -12.76
N PHE A 10 6.28 -3.36 -13.02
CA PHE A 10 7.45 -3.04 -12.23
C PHE A 10 7.09 -2.78 -10.75
N PHE A 11 6.00 -2.05 -10.51
CA PHE A 11 5.49 -1.79 -9.17
C PHE A 11 5.07 -3.07 -8.44
N VAL A 12 4.35 -3.97 -9.12
CA VAL A 12 3.95 -5.27 -8.55
C VAL A 12 5.19 -6.13 -8.22
N CYS A 13 6.16 -6.21 -9.12
CA CYS A 13 7.42 -6.92 -8.86
C CYS A 13 8.16 -6.32 -7.66
N PHE A 14 8.23 -4.99 -7.57
CA PHE A 14 8.87 -4.32 -6.44
C PHE A 14 8.15 -4.62 -5.12
N MET A 15 6.82 -4.65 -5.12
CA MET A 15 6.03 -5.02 -3.94
C MET A 15 6.28 -6.45 -3.49
N ILE A 16 6.37 -7.42 -4.42
CA ILE A 16 6.67 -8.82 -4.09
C ILE A 16 8.05 -8.94 -3.44
N VAL A 17 9.06 -8.31 -4.05
CA VAL A 17 10.43 -8.32 -3.51
C VAL A 17 10.50 -7.63 -2.15
N GLY A 18 9.82 -6.48 -2.02
CA GLY A 18 9.75 -5.73 -0.76
C GLY A 18 9.09 -6.53 0.36
N TYR A 19 7.98 -7.21 0.06
CA TYR A 19 7.29 -8.06 1.03
C TYR A 19 8.18 -9.21 1.51
N GLY A 20 8.81 -9.94 0.59
CA GLY A 20 9.73 -11.03 0.95
C GLY A 20 10.92 -10.55 1.78
N PHE A 21 11.47 -9.37 1.45
CA PHE A 21 12.53 -8.75 2.25
C PHE A 21 12.08 -8.44 3.67
N ILE A 22 10.88 -7.87 3.85
CA ILE A 22 10.31 -7.55 5.16
C ILE A 22 10.11 -8.81 5.99
N GLU A 23 9.49 -9.85 5.41
CA GLU A 23 9.19 -11.10 6.09
C GLU A 23 10.47 -11.77 6.60
N ILE A 24 11.47 -11.96 5.71
CA ILE A 24 12.77 -12.55 6.09
C ILE A 24 13.48 -11.69 7.14
N SER A 25 13.52 -10.37 6.95
CA SER A 25 14.22 -9.47 7.86
C SER A 25 13.58 -9.43 9.25
N SER A 26 12.26 -9.53 9.31
CA SER A 26 11.51 -9.59 10.56
C SER A 26 11.68 -10.94 11.28
N GLY A 27 11.93 -12.02 10.55
CA GLY A 27 12.23 -13.35 11.09
C GLY A 27 13.66 -13.51 11.64
N LEU A 28 14.57 -12.57 11.37
CA LEU A 28 15.94 -12.64 11.87
C LEU A 28 15.98 -12.62 13.41
N PRO A 29 16.85 -13.42 14.05
CA PRO A 29 17.07 -13.34 15.49
C PRO A 29 17.54 -11.96 15.95
N ASP A 30 17.20 -11.60 17.19
CA ASP A 30 17.51 -10.29 17.76
C ASP A 30 19.01 -9.99 17.82
N PHE A 31 19.86 -11.01 17.93
CA PHE A 31 21.32 -10.83 17.93
C PHE A 31 21.84 -10.29 16.59
N ILE A 32 21.19 -10.63 15.45
CA ILE A 32 21.53 -10.12 14.12
C ILE A 32 20.97 -8.72 13.96
N LYS A 33 19.69 -8.53 14.32
CA LYS A 33 19.00 -7.24 14.25
C LYS A 33 19.71 -6.17 15.08
N ASN A 34 20.15 -6.49 16.29
CA ASN A 34 20.80 -5.54 17.18
C ASN A 34 22.18 -5.07 16.71
N ARG A 35 22.84 -5.85 15.83
CA ARG A 35 24.11 -5.45 15.20
C ARG A 35 23.91 -4.77 13.84
N SER A 36 22.69 -4.76 13.31
CA SER A 36 22.37 -4.14 12.03
C SER A 36 22.02 -2.67 12.22
N TRP A 37 22.46 -1.84 11.26
CA TRP A 37 22.03 -0.45 11.14
C TRP A 37 20.55 -0.33 10.75
N VAL A 38 20.02 -1.35 10.08
CA VAL A 38 18.63 -1.43 9.63
C VAL A 38 17.95 -2.59 10.35
N LYS A 39 16.89 -2.30 11.11
CA LYS A 39 16.07 -3.31 11.78
C LYS A 39 14.65 -3.21 11.26
N VAL A 40 14.12 -4.35 10.85
CA VAL A 40 12.75 -4.48 10.38
C VAL A 40 12.00 -5.33 11.39
N SER A 41 10.84 -4.84 11.83
CA SER A 41 9.88 -5.62 12.60
C SER A 41 8.56 -5.61 11.84
N PHE A 42 7.97 -6.77 11.70
CA PHE A 42 6.71 -6.96 11.00
C PHE A 42 5.82 -7.90 11.82
N LYS A 43 4.56 -7.52 11.99
CA LYS A 43 3.48 -8.38 12.44
C LYS A 43 2.33 -8.21 11.47
N GLU A 44 1.73 -9.32 11.08
CA GLU A 44 0.61 -9.33 10.16
C GLU A 44 -0.71 -9.01 10.87
N ASP A 45 -0.92 -9.55 12.09
CA ASP A 45 -2.12 -9.31 12.90
C ASP A 45 -1.78 -9.02 14.39
N PRO A 46 -2.06 -7.81 14.89
CA PRO A 46 -2.45 -6.63 14.11
C PRO A 46 -1.31 -6.18 13.19
N PHE A 47 -1.65 -5.61 12.02
CA PHE A 47 -0.64 -5.08 11.08
C PHE A 47 0.23 -4.05 11.78
N ASP A 48 1.52 -4.35 11.87
CA ASP A 48 2.52 -3.49 12.50
C ASP A 48 3.84 -3.65 11.75
N LEU A 49 4.25 -2.60 11.04
CA LEU A 49 5.51 -2.54 10.31
C LEU A 49 6.37 -1.41 10.85
N LYS A 50 7.58 -1.77 11.30
CA LYS A 50 8.57 -0.83 11.83
C LYS A 50 9.90 -0.99 11.10
N PHE A 51 10.41 0.11 10.58
CA PHE A 51 11.78 0.23 10.08
C PHE A 51 12.56 1.16 11.02
N ASP A 52 13.60 0.62 11.64
CA ASP A 52 14.57 1.37 12.43
C ASP A 52 15.86 1.48 11.61
N ILE A 53 16.20 2.69 11.19
CA ILE A 53 17.31 2.99 10.28
C ILE A 53 18.18 4.05 10.95
N GLY A 54 19.11 3.61 11.79
CA GLY A 54 20.01 4.48 12.55
C GLY A 54 19.27 5.46 13.46
N ASN A 55 19.03 6.68 12.96
CA ASN A 55 18.37 7.77 13.69
C ASN A 55 16.89 7.95 13.33
N TYR A 56 16.38 7.20 12.36
CA TYR A 56 15.00 7.33 11.88
C TYR A 56 14.22 6.07 12.18
N ILE A 57 13.03 6.25 12.73
CA ILE A 57 12.06 5.18 12.92
C ILE A 57 10.85 5.49 12.05
N ILE A 58 10.58 4.64 11.08
CA ILE A 58 9.38 4.68 10.26
C ILE A 58 8.43 3.61 10.80
N TYR A 59 7.21 4.01 11.11
CA TYR A 59 6.21 3.16 11.76
C TYR A 59 4.89 3.23 11.01
N ILE A 60 4.36 2.07 10.64
CA ILE A 60 3.05 1.92 10.00
C ILE A 60 2.27 0.92 10.83
N ASN A 61 1.34 1.41 11.65
CA ASN A 61 0.44 0.57 12.42
C ASN A 61 -0.89 0.31 11.69
N SER A 62 -1.70 -0.54 12.28
CA SER A 62 -3.05 -0.87 11.83
C SER A 62 -3.95 0.36 11.67
N ASP A 63 -3.84 1.37 12.54
CA ASP A 63 -4.63 2.59 12.41
C ASP A 63 -4.22 3.44 11.21
N ALA A 64 -2.92 3.61 10.97
CA ALA A 64 -2.41 4.30 9.80
C ALA A 64 -2.81 3.58 8.52
N PHE A 65 -2.71 2.24 8.51
CA PHE A 65 -3.15 1.41 7.40
C PHE A 65 -4.66 1.55 7.14
N ARG A 66 -5.49 1.46 8.19
CA ARG A 66 -6.94 1.64 8.10
C ARG A 66 -7.30 3.03 7.58
N ASN A 67 -6.66 4.09 8.08
CA ASN A 67 -6.90 5.45 7.64
C ASN A 67 -6.54 5.65 6.15
N ILE A 68 -5.44 5.06 5.68
CA ILE A 68 -5.09 5.07 4.25
C ILE A 68 -6.12 4.31 3.43
N SER A 69 -6.54 3.13 3.90
CA SER A 69 -7.55 2.30 3.25
C SER A 69 -8.87 3.05 3.11
N ASP A 70 -9.41 3.57 4.21
CA ASP A 70 -10.72 4.23 4.24
C ASP A 70 -10.74 5.50 3.37
N ASN A 71 -9.69 6.33 3.43
CA ASN A 71 -9.58 7.52 2.58
C ASN A 71 -9.41 7.19 1.10
N THR A 72 -8.71 6.11 0.78
CA THR A 72 -8.48 5.71 -0.62
C THR A 72 -9.73 5.06 -1.21
N ILE A 73 -10.33 4.11 -0.49
CA ILE A 73 -11.57 3.45 -0.88
C ILE A 73 -12.71 4.47 -1.00
N GLY A 74 -12.83 5.41 -0.05
CA GLY A 74 -13.84 6.47 -0.11
C GLY A 74 -13.69 7.36 -1.35
N LYS A 75 -12.46 7.75 -1.71
CA LYS A 75 -12.19 8.55 -2.92
C LYS A 75 -12.47 7.76 -4.21
N ILE A 76 -12.13 6.48 -4.25
CA ILE A 76 -12.43 5.60 -5.39
C ILE A 76 -13.95 5.47 -5.55
N LYS A 77 -14.68 5.18 -4.47
CA LYS A 77 -16.15 5.05 -4.49
C LYS A 77 -16.82 6.30 -5.05
N ASN A 78 -16.47 7.48 -4.54
CA ASN A 78 -17.02 8.75 -5.02
C ASN A 78 -16.69 9.00 -6.50
N THR A 79 -15.54 8.55 -6.99
CA THR A 79 -15.16 8.69 -8.40
C THR A 79 -15.98 7.77 -9.30
N VAL A 80 -16.21 6.53 -8.86
CA VAL A 80 -17.04 5.55 -9.58
C VAL A 80 -18.50 6.01 -9.63
N ASP A 81 -19.07 6.43 -8.50
CA ASP A 81 -20.48 6.88 -8.43
C ASP A 81 -20.72 8.10 -9.35
N ASN A 82 -19.79 9.06 -9.38
CA ASN A 82 -19.88 10.21 -10.30
C ASN A 82 -19.73 9.82 -11.77
N SER A 83 -18.91 8.82 -12.09
CA SER A 83 -18.75 8.34 -13.47
C SER A 83 -20.03 7.65 -13.98
N ILE A 84 -20.68 6.86 -13.13
CA ILE A 84 -21.95 6.20 -13.44
C ILE A 84 -23.05 7.24 -13.64
N LEU A 85 -23.17 8.22 -12.73
CA LEU A 85 -24.15 9.30 -12.84
C LEU A 85 -24.00 10.10 -14.15
N HIS A 86 -22.77 10.41 -14.53
CA HIS A 86 -22.48 11.12 -15.78
C HIS A 86 -22.89 10.32 -17.03
N ASP A 87 -22.70 9.00 -17.04
CA ASP A 87 -23.11 8.14 -18.14
C ASP A 87 -24.63 7.99 -18.24
N PHE A 88 -25.35 7.95 -17.10
CA PHE A 88 -26.82 7.98 -17.08
C PHE A 88 -27.38 9.28 -17.68
N ILE A 89 -26.88 10.44 -17.23
CA ILE A 89 -27.34 11.75 -17.74
C ILE A 89 -27.07 11.86 -19.25
N LYS A 90 -25.92 11.38 -19.73
CA LYS A 90 -25.57 11.41 -21.15
C LYS A 90 -26.41 10.45 -22.01
N GLY A 91 -26.87 9.34 -21.43
CA GLY A 91 -27.80 8.40 -22.07
C GLY A 91 -29.21 8.98 -22.22
N GLU A 92 -29.72 9.63 -21.17
CA GLU A 92 -31.03 10.29 -21.15
C GLU A 92 -31.11 11.41 -22.20
N ILE A 93 -30.05 12.22 -22.36
CA ILE A 93 -30.01 13.32 -23.33
C ILE A 93 -29.97 12.81 -24.79
N ARG A 94 -29.56 11.56 -25.04
CA ARG A 94 -29.47 10.97 -26.39
C ARG A 94 -30.72 10.21 -26.82
N ASN A 95 -31.60 9.84 -25.90
CA ASN A 95 -32.91 9.23 -26.17
C ASN A 95 -33.98 10.02 -25.41
N PRO A 96 -34.42 11.18 -25.92
CA PRO A 96 -35.57 11.90 -25.37
C PRO A 96 -36.87 11.11 -25.53
#